data_AF-A0A4Y9IIX7-F1
#
_entry.id   AF-A0A4Y9IIX7-F1
#
_cell.length_a   1.000
_cell.length_b   1.000
_cell.length_c   1.000
_cell.angle_alpha   90.00
_cell.angle_beta   90.00
_cell.angle_gamma   90.00
#
_symmetry.space_group_name_H-M   'P 1'
#
loop_
_entity.id
_entity.type
_entity.pdbx_description
1 polymer ?
#
loop_
_entity_poly.entity_id
_entity_poly.type
_entity_poly.pdbx_seq_one_letter_code
_entity_poly.pdbx_strand_id
1 'polypeptide(L)'
;TYIAEVTIGKSTTTEDQTGGIVEEKAVTENIWCTDDIRSTLNKLVGEIEQIPPMYSAVKVNGKKLYEYARQNIEVERPVRKVFINSIELTSDISYDNQTCKFEIEVECGKGTYIRTLATQIGELLGYPAHM
;
A
#
# COMPACT_ATOMS: atom_id res chain seq x y z
N THR A 1 12.96 -7.65 -6.10
CA THR A 1 12.64 -7.78 -4.68
C THR A 1 12.68 -6.43 -4.03
N TYR A 2 11.75 -6.19 -3.10
CA TYR A 2 11.62 -4.95 -2.31
C TYR A 2 11.45 -5.32 -0.84
N ILE A 3 11.94 -4.47 0.05
CA ILE A 3 11.65 -4.53 1.49
C ILE A 3 10.91 -3.24 1.82
N ALA A 4 9.79 -3.34 2.53
CA ALA A 4 8.95 -2.21 2.88
C ALA A 4 8.30 -2.38 4.26
N GLU A 5 8.19 -1.30 5.02
CA GLU A 5 7.31 -1.23 6.19
C GLU A 5 5.88 -0.95 5.68
N VAL A 6 4.89 -1.56 6.31
CA VAL A 6 3.47 -1.26 6.13
C VAL A 6 2.97 -0.67 7.43
N THR A 7 2.36 0.52 7.38
CA THR A 7 1.69 1.15 8.51
C THR A 7 0.18 1.12 8.32
N ILE A 8 -0.51 0.35 9.16
CA ILE A 8 -1.98 0.24 9.23
C ILE A 8 -2.51 1.26 10.24
N GLY A 9 -3.64 1.88 9.90
CA GLY A 9 -4.36 2.86 10.71
C GLY A 9 -4.40 4.26 10.10
N LYS A 10 -3.62 4.52 9.04
CA LYS A 10 -3.55 5.83 8.35
C LYS A 10 -3.32 5.64 6.86
N SER A 11 -4.00 6.42 6.03
CA SER A 11 -3.69 6.57 4.61
C SER A 11 -3.15 7.97 4.34
N THR A 12 -2.35 8.12 3.28
CA THR A 12 -1.71 9.39 2.94
C THR A 12 -1.87 9.73 1.46
N THR A 13 -1.73 11.00 1.11
CA THR A 13 -1.86 11.49 -0.28
C THR A 13 -0.84 10.90 -1.24
N THR A 14 0.31 10.43 -0.75
CA THR A 14 1.39 9.85 -1.54
C THR A 14 1.44 8.33 -1.45
N GLU A 15 0.56 7.71 -0.66
CA GLU A 15 0.56 6.28 -0.30
C GLU A 15 1.85 5.86 0.46
N ASP A 16 2.60 6.83 1.00
CA ASP A 16 3.75 6.61 1.89
C ASP A 16 3.79 7.64 3.03
N GLN A 17 4.70 7.45 4.00
CA GLN A 17 4.85 8.30 5.18
C GLN A 17 5.14 9.79 4.89
N THR A 18 5.48 10.16 3.65
CA THR A 18 5.81 11.55 3.30
C THR A 18 4.58 12.39 2.91
N GLY A 19 3.44 11.74 2.67
CA GLY A 19 2.19 12.38 2.30
C GLY A 19 1.43 12.95 3.49
N GLY A 20 0.50 13.86 3.21
CA GLY A 20 -0.46 14.31 4.22
C GLY A 20 -1.49 13.22 4.52
N ILE A 21 -1.96 13.13 5.76
CA ILE A 21 -2.98 12.17 6.17
C ILE A 21 -4.29 12.46 5.41
N VAL A 22 -4.88 11.41 4.83
CA VAL A 22 -6.18 11.46 4.12
C VAL A 22 -7.27 10.84 4.98
N GLU A 23 -7.00 9.67 5.55
CA GLU A 23 -7.90 8.96 6.44
C GLU A 23 -7.12 8.36 7.61
N GLU A 24 -7.75 8.31 8.79
CA GLU A 24 -7.21 7.69 9.98
C GLU A 24 -8.29 6.87 10.67
N LYS A 25 -7.91 5.67 11.13
CA LYS A 25 -8.75 4.77 11.90
C LYS A 25 -7.91 4.11 12.97
N ALA A 26 -8.24 4.36 14.22
CA ALA A 26 -7.50 3.85 15.37
C ALA A 26 -7.42 2.32 15.36
N VAL A 27 -6.20 1.79 15.37
CA VAL A 27 -5.93 0.36 15.52
C VAL A 27 -5.84 0.02 17.00
N THR A 28 -6.64 -0.97 17.43
CA THR A 28 -6.55 -1.52 18.79
C THR A 28 -5.39 -2.50 18.88
N GLU A 29 -4.68 -2.48 20.00
CA GLU A 29 -3.58 -3.43 20.24
C GLU A 29 -4.03 -4.88 20.12
N ASN A 30 -3.14 -5.72 19.57
CA ASN A 30 -3.31 -7.18 19.46
C ASN A 30 -4.57 -7.64 18.69
N ILE A 31 -5.13 -6.81 17.80
CA ILE A 31 -6.28 -7.19 16.97
C ILE A 31 -5.91 -8.23 15.91
N TRP A 32 -4.65 -8.28 15.47
CA TRP A 32 -4.12 -9.30 14.55
C TRP A 32 -2.93 -10.03 15.17
N CYS A 33 -2.92 -11.36 14.99
CA CYS A 33 -1.74 -12.18 15.18
C CYS A 33 -0.96 -12.33 13.87
N THR A 34 0.25 -12.92 13.97
CA THR A 34 1.13 -13.19 12.81
C THR A 34 0.41 -13.95 11.69
N ASP A 35 -0.43 -14.93 12.02
CA ASP A 35 -1.10 -15.75 11.02
C ASP A 35 -2.24 -15.01 10.30
N ASP A 36 -2.89 -14.03 10.94
CA ASP A 36 -3.87 -13.16 10.29
C ASP A 36 -3.20 -12.30 9.21
N ILE A 37 -2.03 -11.73 9.52
CA ILE A 37 -1.26 -10.93 8.58
C ILE A 37 -0.77 -11.84 7.43
N ARG A 38 -0.15 -12.98 7.72
CA ARG A 38 0.30 -13.93 6.67
C ARG A 38 -0.84 -14.38 5.77
N SER A 39 -2.00 -14.71 6.34
CA SER A 39 -3.20 -15.09 5.56
C SER A 39 -3.64 -13.96 4.63
N THR A 40 -3.56 -12.71 5.10
CA THR A 40 -3.88 -11.53 4.30
C THR A 40 -2.87 -11.33 3.16
N LEU A 41 -1.57 -11.41 3.45
CA LEU A 41 -0.52 -11.28 2.43
C LEU A 41 -0.67 -12.34 1.34
N ASN A 42 -0.98 -13.58 1.71
CA ASN A 42 -1.17 -14.69 0.76
C ASN A 42 -2.29 -14.46 -0.26
N LYS A 43 -3.31 -13.64 0.06
CA LYS A 43 -4.38 -13.30 -0.88
C LYS A 43 -3.92 -12.41 -2.03
N LEU A 44 -2.76 -11.76 -1.88
CA LEU A 44 -2.18 -10.86 -2.87
C LEU A 44 -1.14 -11.55 -3.76
N VAL A 45 -0.79 -12.80 -3.49
CA VAL A 45 0.11 -13.60 -4.34
C VAL A 45 -0.58 -13.96 -5.65
N GLY A 46 0.10 -13.79 -6.78
CA GLY A 46 -0.44 -14.00 -8.11
C GLY A 46 -0.77 -12.71 -8.86
N GLU A 47 -1.69 -12.79 -9.81
CA GLU A 47 -2.14 -11.62 -10.57
C GLU A 47 -3.12 -10.80 -9.76
N ILE A 48 -2.82 -9.51 -9.56
CA ILE A 48 -3.68 -8.54 -8.90
C ILE A 48 -3.84 -7.29 -9.75
N GLU A 49 -4.89 -6.52 -9.49
CA GLU A 49 -5.10 -5.22 -10.11
C GLU A 49 -4.58 -4.11 -9.19
N GLN A 50 -3.91 -3.12 -9.76
CA GLN A 50 -3.47 -1.92 -9.08
C GLN A 50 -3.87 -0.67 -9.87
N ILE A 51 -4.27 0.36 -9.13
CA ILE A 51 -4.40 1.72 -9.63
C ILE A 51 -3.11 2.45 -9.23
N PRO A 52 -2.26 2.88 -10.18
CA PRO A 52 -1.01 3.58 -9.85
C PRO A 52 -1.28 4.80 -8.97
N PRO A 53 -0.40 5.18 -8.02
CA PRO A 53 -0.60 6.37 -7.20
C PRO A 53 -0.67 7.64 -8.05
N MET A 54 -1.39 8.66 -7.57
CA MET A 54 -1.36 10.00 -8.18
C MET A 54 0.07 10.55 -8.25
N TYR A 55 0.90 10.27 -7.23
CA TYR A 55 2.33 10.56 -7.27
C TYR A 55 3.11 9.45 -7.99
N SER A 56 2.94 9.35 -9.31
CA SER A 56 3.66 8.41 -10.17
C SER A 56 4.03 8.99 -11.54
N ALA A 57 4.96 8.32 -12.22
CA ALA A 57 5.41 8.68 -13.57
C ALA A 57 4.49 8.17 -14.70
N VAL A 58 3.37 7.50 -14.37
CA VAL A 58 2.39 7.05 -15.36
C VAL A 58 1.85 8.26 -16.11
N LYS A 59 1.77 8.17 -17.43
CA LYS A 59 1.20 9.23 -18.26
C LYS A 59 -0.28 8.99 -18.50
N VAL A 60 -1.08 10.04 -18.34
CA VAL A 60 -2.48 10.12 -18.73
C VAL A 60 -2.64 11.41 -19.53
N ASN A 61 -3.27 11.33 -20.72
CA ASN A 61 -3.48 12.49 -21.60
C ASN A 61 -2.21 13.33 -21.86
N GLY A 62 -1.07 12.65 -22.03
CA GLY A 62 0.22 13.28 -22.36
C GLY A 62 1.02 13.85 -21.19
N LYS A 63 0.44 13.94 -19.98
CA LYS A 63 1.10 14.45 -18.76
C LYS A 63 1.28 13.32 -17.74
N LYS A 64 2.26 13.44 -16.83
CA LYS A 64 2.47 12.43 -15.79
C LYS A 64 1.51 12.65 -14.62
N LEU A 65 1.08 11.58 -13.93
CA LEU A 65 0.15 11.67 -12.81
C LEU A 65 0.64 12.64 -11.71
N TYR A 66 1.94 12.65 -11.38
CA TYR A 66 2.45 13.59 -10.36
C TYR A 66 2.31 15.07 -10.77
N GLU A 67 2.23 15.37 -12.07
CA GLU A 67 2.04 16.75 -12.55
C GLU A 67 0.63 17.23 -12.26
N TYR A 68 -0.36 16.34 -12.40
CA TYR A 68 -1.74 16.59 -11.98
C TYR A 68 -1.84 16.71 -10.45
N ALA A 69 -1.20 15.80 -9.71
CA ALA A 69 -1.20 15.81 -8.25
C ALA A 69 -0.68 17.12 -7.66
N ARG A 70 0.43 17.66 -8.19
CA ARG A 70 0.98 18.96 -7.77
C ARG A 70 0.08 20.16 -8.06
N GLN A 71 -0.86 20.01 -8.99
CA GLN A 71 -1.85 21.03 -9.34
C GLN A 71 -3.16 20.83 -8.58
N ASN A 72 -3.24 19.83 -7.68
CA ASN A 72 -4.49 19.38 -7.04
C ASN A 72 -5.60 19.06 -8.05
N ILE A 73 -5.21 18.51 -9.21
CA ILE A 73 -6.14 18.07 -10.25
C ILE A 73 -6.25 16.55 -10.14
N GLU A 74 -7.46 16.07 -9.89
CA GLU A 74 -7.75 14.64 -10.02
C GLU A 74 -7.95 14.24 -11.47
N VAL A 75 -7.48 13.05 -11.80
CA VAL A 75 -7.66 12.44 -13.13
C VAL A 75 -7.92 10.97 -12.94
N GLU A 76 -8.78 10.41 -13.80
CA GLU A 76 -9.01 8.97 -13.81
C GLU A 76 -7.70 8.23 -14.12
N ARG A 77 -7.36 7.27 -13.27
CA ARG A 77 -6.12 6.52 -13.33
C ARG A 77 -6.40 5.13 -13.92
N PRO A 78 -5.56 4.64 -14.84
CA PRO A 78 -5.79 3.33 -15.44
C PRO A 78 -5.57 2.22 -14.42
N VAL A 79 -6.48 1.23 -14.39
CA VAL A 79 -6.26 -0.03 -13.69
C VAL A 79 -5.22 -0.86 -14.47
N ARG A 80 -4.28 -1.45 -13.75
CA ARG A 80 -3.21 -2.28 -14.33
C ARG A 80 -3.13 -3.61 -13.61
N LYS A 81 -2.96 -4.69 -14.38
CA LYS A 81 -2.61 -5.99 -13.84
C LYS A 81 -1.12 -6.05 -13.54
N VAL A 82 -0.78 -6.50 -12.35
CA VAL A 82 0.58 -6.78 -11.91
C VAL A 82 0.64 -8.17 -11.29
N PHE A 83 1.84 -8.72 -11.17
CA PHE A 83 2.02 -10.06 -10.63
C PHE A 83 2.93 -10.02 -9.40
N ILE A 84 2.48 -10.60 -8.30
CA ILE A 84 3.25 -10.80 -7.07
C ILE A 84 3.74 -12.25 -7.07
N ASN A 85 5.05 -12.45 -7.18
CA ASN A 85 5.68 -13.77 -7.14
C ASN A 85 5.64 -14.32 -5.70
N SER A 86 6.01 -13.49 -4.73
CA SER A 86 5.96 -13.81 -3.31
C SER A 86 5.82 -12.54 -2.47
N ILE A 87 5.23 -12.68 -1.29
CA ILE A 87 5.17 -11.65 -0.25
C ILE A 87 5.27 -12.32 1.12
N GLU A 88 6.25 -11.92 1.90
CA GLU A 88 6.57 -12.53 3.19
C GLU A 88 6.60 -11.48 4.29
N LEU A 89 6.04 -11.82 5.46
CA LEU A 89 6.18 -11.02 6.68
C LEU A 89 7.55 -11.30 7.30
N THR A 90 8.40 -10.28 7.40
CA THR A 90 9.81 -10.42 7.81
C THR A 90 10.12 -9.85 9.19
N SER A 91 9.17 -9.17 9.82
CA SER A 91 9.28 -8.65 11.19
C SER A 91 8.17 -9.16 12.10
N ASP A 92 8.32 -8.93 13.40
CA ASP A 92 7.20 -8.97 14.34
C ASP A 92 6.20 -7.84 14.04
N ILE A 93 4.96 -8.02 14.50
CA ILE A 93 3.91 -7.00 14.42
C ILE A 93 4.07 -6.06 15.61
N SER A 94 4.22 -4.77 15.33
CA SER A 94 4.35 -3.72 16.35
C SER A 94 3.11 -2.85 16.39
N TYR A 95 2.63 -2.54 17.59
CA TYR A 95 1.51 -1.62 17.81
C TYR A 95 2.03 -0.39 18.55
N ASP A 96 1.82 0.79 17.98
CA ASP A 96 2.18 2.06 18.60
C ASP A 96 1.29 3.18 18.08
N ASN A 97 0.97 4.15 18.93
CA ASN A 97 0.24 5.37 18.57
C ASN A 97 -1.04 5.10 17.74
N GLN A 98 -1.82 4.07 18.13
CA GLN A 98 -3.04 3.64 17.43
C GLN A 98 -2.81 3.17 15.97
N THR A 99 -1.60 2.72 15.67
CA THR A 99 -1.21 2.11 14.38
C THR A 99 -0.62 0.72 14.61
N CYS A 100 -0.61 -0.08 13.54
CA CYS A 100 0.06 -1.38 13.50
C CYS A 100 1.09 -1.36 12.37
N LYS A 101 2.30 -1.83 12.66
CA LYS A 101 3.44 -1.79 11.74
C LYS A 101 4.10 -3.14 11.62
N PHE A 102 4.55 -3.45 10.40
CA PHE A 102 5.34 -4.64 10.12
C PHE A 102 6.08 -4.49 8.79
N GLU A 103 7.18 -5.22 8.64
CA GLU A 103 7.97 -5.27 7.40
C GLU A 103 7.57 -6.46 6.54
N ILE A 104 7.56 -6.22 5.23
CA ILE A 104 7.36 -7.25 4.21
C ILE A 104 8.53 -7.29 3.23
N GLU A 105 8.85 -8.49 2.76
CA GLU A 105 9.69 -8.70 1.57
C GLU A 105 8.79 -9.12 0.40
N VAL A 106 8.94 -8.44 -0.75
CA VAL A 106 8.08 -8.63 -1.92
C VAL A 106 8.91 -8.92 -3.16
N GLU A 107 8.64 -10.04 -3.80
CA GLU A 107 9.09 -10.31 -5.16
C GLU A 107 7.93 -10.11 -6.13
N CYS A 108 8.10 -9.25 -7.13
CA CYS A 108 7.02 -8.89 -8.04
C CYS A 108 7.50 -8.50 -9.43
N GLY A 109 6.56 -8.52 -10.38
CA GLY A 109 6.76 -8.09 -11.76
C GLY A 109 7.01 -6.58 -11.90
N LYS A 110 7.36 -6.17 -13.13
CA LYS A 110 7.56 -4.76 -13.46
C LYS A 110 6.24 -3.99 -13.36
N GLY A 111 6.30 -2.77 -12.84
CA GLY A 111 5.16 -1.87 -12.77
C GLY A 111 4.29 -2.02 -11.52
N THR A 112 4.64 -2.94 -10.61
CA THR A 112 4.06 -3.01 -9.27
C THR A 112 4.44 -1.80 -8.44
N TYR A 113 3.46 -1.19 -7.79
CA TYR A 113 3.67 -0.12 -6.82
C TYR A 113 3.56 -0.72 -5.41
N ILE A 114 4.69 -0.77 -4.70
CA ILE A 114 4.75 -1.29 -3.32
C ILE A 114 3.93 -0.42 -2.35
N ARG A 115 3.87 0.89 -2.61
CA ARG A 115 3.01 1.81 -1.86
C ARG A 115 1.52 1.47 -1.98
N THR A 116 1.05 1.20 -3.19
CA THR A 116 -0.31 0.72 -3.45
C THR A 116 -0.53 -0.69 -2.89
N LEU A 117 0.51 -1.52 -2.84
CA LEU A 117 0.42 -2.83 -2.18
C LEU A 117 0.17 -2.68 -0.67
N ALA A 118 0.83 -1.73 0.00
CA ALA A 118 0.60 -1.40 1.41
C ALA A 118 -0.85 -0.94 1.65
N THR A 119 -1.41 -0.09 0.77
CA THR A 119 -2.82 0.34 0.89
C THR A 119 -3.78 -0.85 0.71
N GLN A 120 -3.53 -1.73 -0.26
CA GLN A 120 -4.33 -2.93 -0.50
C GLN A 120 -4.29 -3.93 0.67
N ILE A 121 -3.14 -4.06 1.34
CA ILE A 121 -3.03 -4.86 2.58
C ILE A 121 -3.95 -4.28 3.65
N GLY A 122 -3.93 -2.95 3.83
CA GLY A 122 -4.85 -2.26 4.75
C GLY A 122 -6.32 -2.50 4.40
N GLU A 123 -6.70 -2.37 3.13
CA GLU A 123 -8.06 -2.61 2.66
C GLU A 123 -8.55 -4.02 3.00
N LEU A 124 -7.71 -5.04 2.79
CA LEU A 124 -8.03 -6.43 3.15
C LEU A 124 -8.19 -6.64 4.66
N LEU A 125 -7.49 -5.83 5.49
CA LEU A 125 -7.63 -5.81 6.94
C LEU A 125 -8.78 -4.91 7.41
N GLY A 126 -9.40 -4.13 6.51
CA GLY A 126 -10.47 -3.18 6.83
C GLY A 126 -9.99 -1.87 7.45
N TYR A 127 -8.77 -1.44 7.15
CA TYR A 127 -8.14 -0.22 7.69
C TYR A 127 -7.44 0.60 6.59
N PRO A 128 -7.36 1.92 6.73
CA PRO A 128 -6.49 2.73 5.90
C PRO A 128 -5.02 2.36 6.19
N ALA A 129 -4.18 2.37 5.17
CA ALA A 129 -2.76 2.05 5.30
C ALA A 129 -1.89 2.87 4.35
N HIS A 130 -0.59 2.89 4.62
CA HIS A 130 0.45 3.43 3.75
C HIS A 130 1.76 2.68 3.97
N MET A 131 2.75 2.96 3.12
CA MET A 131 4.13 2.52 3.29
C MET A 131 4.94 3.45 4.18
#